data_AF-A0A8T7ENB6-F1
#
_entry.id   AF-A0A8T7ENB6-F1
#
_cell.length_a   1.000
_cell.length_b   1.000
_cell.length_c   1.000
_cell.angle_alpha   90.00
_cell.angle_beta   90.00
_cell.angle_gamma   90.00
#
_symmetry.space_group_name_H-M   'P 1'
#
loop_
_entity.id
_entity.type
_entity.pdbx_description
1 polymer ?
#
loop_
_entity_poly.entity_id
_entity_poly.type
_entity_poly.pdbx_seq_one_letter_code
_entity_poly.pdbx_strand_id
1 'polypeptide(L)' 'MNGTAIARAHPNIAFIKYWGNADERLRIPSNGSLSMNLDGLHTETRVTWFNDADRVV' A
#
# COMPACT_ATOMS: atom_id res chain seq x y z
N MET A 1 3.34 -22.74 -10.03
CA MET A 1 3.77 -21.77 -11.06
C MET A 1 4.41 -20.60 -10.34
N ASN A 2 5.66 -20.28 -10.70
CA ASN A 2 6.31 -19.07 -10.24
C ASN A 2 5.78 -17.90 -11.06
N GLY A 3 5.53 -16.77 -10.43
CA GLY A 3 4.89 -15.62 -11.08
C GLY A 3 5.52 -14.31 -10.65
N THR A 4 5.33 -13.28 -11.48
CA THR A 4 5.72 -11.92 -11.16
C THR A 4 4.59 -10.96 -11.46
N ALA A 5 4.44 -9.94 -10.60
CA ALA A 5 3.50 -8.84 -10.77
C ALA A 5 4.22 -7.53 -10.48
N ILE A 6 3.89 -6.48 -11.25
CA ILE A 6 4.44 -5.13 -11.07
C ILE A 6 3.26 -4.17 -10.97
N ALA A 7 3.29 -3.29 -9.98
CA ALA A 7 2.28 -2.25 -9.79
C ALA A 7 2.95 -0.92 -9.44
N ARG A 8 2.28 0.17 -9.83
CA ARG A 8 2.64 1.54 -9.44
C ARG A 8 1.58 2.10 -8.49
N ALA A 9 2.02 2.78 -7.45
CA ALA A 9 1.16 3.47 -6.49
C ALA A 9 1.56 4.95 -6.40
N HIS A 10 0.56 5.83 -6.40
CA HIS A 10 0.77 7.27 -6.30
C HIS A 10 0.65 7.73 -4.84
N PRO A 11 1.57 8.57 -4.33
CA PRO A 11 1.40 9.20 -3.04
C PRO A 11 0.25 10.23 -3.10
N ASN A 12 -0.27 10.59 -1.93
CA ASN A 12 -1.34 11.58 -1.82
C ASN A 12 -1.04 12.62 -0.74
N ILE A 13 -1.64 13.81 -0.86
CA ILE A 13 -1.55 14.88 0.13
C ILE A 13 -2.95 15.15 0.71
N ALA A 14 -3.06 15.05 2.04
CA ALA A 14 -4.32 15.24 2.75
C ALA A 14 -4.73 16.72 2.80
N PHE A 15 -5.96 17.02 2.35
CA PHE A 15 -6.64 18.29 2.57
C PHE A 15 -7.37 18.28 3.91
N ILE A 16 -8.11 17.20 4.20
CA ILE A 16 -8.65 16.91 5.53
C ILE A 16 -7.78 15.83 6.17
N LYS A 17 -7.21 16.12 7.34
CA LYS A 17 -6.12 15.34 7.92
C LYS A 17 -6.62 14.07 8.59
N TYR A 18 -5.92 12.98 8.34
CA TYR A 18 -5.90 11.80 9.21
C TYR A 18 -4.95 12.11 10.37
N TRP A 19 -5.46 12.21 11.60
CA TRP A 19 -4.63 12.46 12.77
C TRP A 19 -5.27 11.87 14.04
N GLY A 20 -4.65 10.80 14.54
CA GLY A 20 -5.16 10.02 15.66
C GLY A 20 -5.95 8.78 15.23
N ASN A 21 -5.85 7.74 16.05
CA ASN A 21 -6.57 6.49 15.88
C ASN A 21 -7.64 6.30 16.96
N ALA A 22 -8.82 5.87 16.56
CA ALA A 22 -9.83 5.33 17.46
C ALA A 22 -9.47 3.90 17.92
N ASP A 23 -8.82 3.12 17.04
CA ASP A 23 -8.23 1.82 17.35
C ASP A 23 -6.81 1.74 16.75
N GLU A 24 -5.80 1.71 17.61
CA GLU A 24 -4.38 1.67 17.20
C GLU A 24 -3.97 0.34 16.56
N ARG A 25 -4.57 -0.78 16.99
CA ARG A 25 -4.20 -2.11 16.51
C ARG A 25 -4.69 -2.33 15.08
N LEU A 26 -5.92 -1.89 14.81
CA LEU A 26 -6.52 -1.96 13.47
C LEU A 26 -6.24 -0.73 12.60
N ARG A 27 -5.67 0.33 13.18
CA ARG A 27 -5.44 1.64 12.54
C ARG A 27 -6.73 2.30 12.04
N ILE A 28 -7.81 2.22 12.82
CA ILE A 28 -9.08 2.87 12.50
C ILE A 28 -8.97 4.35 12.88
N PRO A 29 -9.23 5.30 11.95
CA PRO A 29 -9.08 6.72 12.24
C PRO A 29 -10.10 7.24 13.24
N SER A 30 -9.72 8.27 13.99
CA SER A 30 -10.65 9.04 14.84
C SER A 30 -11.63 9.92 14.04
N ASN A 31 -11.33 10.23 12.78
CA ASN A 31 -12.15 11.06 11.89
C ASN A 31 -11.97 10.69 10.41
N GLY A 32 -12.94 11.08 9.57
CA GLY A 32 -12.79 10.99 8.12
C GLY A 32 -11.65 11.89 7.60
N SER A 33 -11.01 11.48 6.52
CA SER A 33 -9.96 12.25 5.83
C SER A 33 -10.23 12.34 4.33
N LEU A 34 -9.62 13.31 3.66
CA LEU A 34 -9.75 13.53 2.21
C LEU A 34 -8.40 14.00 1.66
N SER A 35 -7.93 13.39 0.58
CA SER A 35 -6.65 13.69 -0.05
C SER A 35 -6.73 13.68 -1.57
N MET A 36 -5.69 14.22 -2.21
CA MET A 36 -5.50 14.21 -3.66
C MET A 36 -4.22 13.44 -4.00
N ASN A 37 -4.30 12.57 -5.01
CA ASN A 37 -3.14 11.84 -5.53
C ASN A 37 -2.23 12.78 -6.34
N LEU A 38 -0.93 12.54 -6.26
CA LEU A 38 0.07 13.25 -7.04
C LEU A 38 0.43 12.45 -8.29
N ASP A 39 0.37 13.07 -9.46
CA ASP A 39 0.66 12.41 -10.73
C ASP A 39 2.17 12.16 -10.92
N GLY A 40 2.99 13.19 -10.73
CA GLY A 40 4.43 13.16 -11.03
C GLY A 40 5.30 12.31 -10.10
N LEU A 41 4.74 11.72 -9.04
CA LEU A 41 5.45 10.88 -8.09
C LEU A 41 4.76 9.52 -8.01
N HIS A 42 5.52 8.44 -7.98
CA HIS A 42 4.99 7.10 -7.73
C HIS A 42 6.06 6.20 -7.12
N THR A 43 5.61 5.14 -6.45
CA THR A 43 6.43 3.99 -6.12
C THR A 43 6.09 2.87 -7.09
N GLU A 44 7.09 2.18 -7.62
CA GLU A 44 6.91 0.95 -8.39
C GLU A 44 7.36 -0.23 -7.53
N THR A 45 6.53 -1.27 -7.44
CA THR A 45 6.85 -2.47 -6.65
C THR A 45 6.66 -3.70 -7.51
N ARG A 46 7.69 -4.55 -7.53
CA ARG A 46 7.65 -5.88 -8.14
C ARG A 46 7.54 -6.94 -7.05
N VAL A 47 6.58 -7.84 -7.20
CA VAL A 47 6.47 -9.06 -6.40
C VAL A 47 6.84 -10.24 -7.29
N THR A 48 7.67 -11.13 -6.76
CA THR A 48 7.93 -12.45 -7.37
C THR A 48 7.58 -13.48 -6.33
N TRP A 49 6.81 -14.49 -6.73
CA TRP A 49 6.43 -15.59 -5.86
C TRP A 49 6.78 -16.92 -6.49
N PHE A 50 7.05 -17.87 -5.63
CA PHE A 50 7.42 -19.22 -6.00
C PHE A 50 6.36 -20.18 -5.49
N ASN A 51 6.17 -21.30 -6.18
CA ASN A 51 5.37 -22.39 -5.64
C ASN A 51 6.17 -23.09 -4.54
N ASP A 52 5.53 -23.46 -3.43
CA ASP A 52 6.25 -24.15 -2.34
C ASP A 52 6.84 -25.51 -2.79
N ALA A 53 6.27 -26.12 -3.82
CA ALA A 53 6.81 -27.32 -4.46
C ALA A 53 8.17 -27.12 -5.17
N ASP A 54 8.53 -25.87 -5.48
CA ASP A 54 9.81 -25.51 -6.11
C ASP A 54 10.86 -25.06 -5.06
N ARG A 55 10.51 -25.03 -3.76
CA ARG A 55 11.47 -24.80 -2.66
C ARG A 55 12.19 -26.12 -2.36
N VAL A 56 13.17 -26.45 -3.18
CA VAL A 56 14.13 -27.52 -2.87
C VAL A 56 14.93 -27.08 -1.64
N VAL A 57 14.88 -27.90 -0.59
CA VAL A 57 15.81 -27.87 0.55
C VAL A 57 17.23 -28.17 0.10
#